data_AF-X0T531-F1
#
_entry.id   AF-X0T531-F1
#
_cell.length_a   1.000
_cell.length_b   1.000
_cell.length_c   1.000
_cell.angle_alpha   90.00
_cell.angle_beta   90.00
_cell.angle_gamma   90.00
#
_symmetry.space_group_name_H-M   'P 1'
#
loop_
_entity.id
_entity.type
_entity.pdbx_description
1 polymer ?
#
loop_
_entity_poly.entity_id
_entity_poly.type
_entity_poly.pdbx_seq_one_letter_code
_entity_poly.pdbx_strand_id
1 'polypeptide(L)' 'MAELKLKCCKCGNKMETLPRGAQDIVINEETGEPMYWNGPKYGYTTVDCLVCEKCQEKV' A
#
# COMPACT_ATOMS: atom_id res chain seq x y z
N MET A 1 11.50 -8.18 -11.70
CA MET A 1 10.33 -7.59 -11.02
C MET A 1 10.69 -7.48 -9.56
N ALA A 2 10.51 -6.31 -8.93
CA ALA A 2 10.79 -6.14 -7.51
C ALA A 2 9.81 -6.98 -6.66
N GLU A 3 10.25 -7.43 -5.48
CA GLU A 3 9.36 -8.07 -4.49
C GLU A 3 8.38 -7.02 -3.95
N LEU A 4 7.08 -7.35 -3.94
CA LEU A 4 6.03 -6.49 -3.39
C LEU A 4 6.27 -6.25 -1.88
N LYS A 5 6.44 -4.98 -1.50
CA LYS A 5 6.65 -4.56 -0.11
C LYS A 5 5.33 -4.18 0.57
N LEU A 6 4.34 -5.07 0.49
CA LEU A 6 3.04 -4.87 1.13
C LEU A 6 3.03 -5.54 2.51
N LYS A 7 3.01 -4.72 3.56
CA LYS A 7 2.92 -5.18 4.96
C LYS A 7 1.85 -4.40 5.71
N CYS A 8 0.99 -5.10 6.43
CA CYS A 8 0.00 -4.47 7.28
C CYS A 8 0.71 -3.76 8.45
N CYS A 9 0.51 -2.46 8.61
CA CYS A 9 1.08 -1.70 9.72
C CYS A 9 0.47 -2.06 11.09
N LYS A 10 -0.74 -2.66 11.13
CA LYS A 10 -1.38 -3.07 12.39
C LYS A 10 -0.94 -4.46 12.89
N CYS A 11 -0.92 -5.47 12.01
CA CYS A 11 -0.64 -6.85 12.42
C CYS A 11 0.68 -7.41 11.88
N GLY A 12 1.38 -6.65 11.03
CA GLY A 12 2.65 -7.07 10.45
C GLY A 12 2.54 -8.14 9.36
N ASN A 13 1.34 -8.62 9.02
CA ASN A 13 1.16 -9.59 7.94
C ASN A 13 1.64 -9.02 6.61
N LYS A 14 2.42 -9.83 5.87
CA LYS A 14 2.66 -9.61 4.45
C LYS A 14 1.35 -9.80 3.69
N MET A 15 1.13 -8.96 2.69
CA MET A 15 -0.02 -9.01 1.80
C MET A 15 0.47 -9.27 0.39
N GLU A 16 -0.27 -10.08 -0.37
CA GLU A 16 0.05 -10.34 -1.78
C GLU A 16 -0.64 -9.34 -2.71
N THR A 17 -1.71 -8.72 -2.23
CA THR A 17 -2.53 -7.75 -2.96
C THR A 17 -2.83 -6.53 -2.09
N LEU A 18 -3.17 -5.41 -2.75
CA LEU A 18 -3.66 -4.21 -2.07
C LEU A 18 -5.04 -4.49 -1.45
N PRO A 19 -5.32 -3.97 -0.24
CA PRO A 19 -6.64 -4.10 0.39
C PRO A 19 -7.68 -3.32 -0.41
N ARG A 20 -8.96 -3.76 -0.39
CA ARG A 20 -10.03 -3.16 -1.19
C ARG A 20 -10.20 -1.64 -1.03
N GLY A 21 -9.85 -1.05 0.12
CA GLY A 21 -9.90 0.39 0.37
C GLY A 21 -8.73 1.20 -0.22
N ALA A 22 -7.75 0.56 -0.85
CA ALA A 22 -6.53 1.17 -1.40
C ALA A 22 -6.59 1.33 -2.92
N GLN A 23 -7.74 1.70 -3.50
CA GLN A 23 -7.94 1.73 -4.96
C GLN A 23 -7.10 2.79 -5.68
N ASP A 24 -6.76 3.89 -5.00
CA ASP A 24 -5.94 4.99 -5.55
C ASP A 24 -4.43 4.75 -5.38
N ILE A 25 -4.05 3.55 -4.93
CA ILE A 25 -2.66 3.18 -4.61
C ILE A 25 -2.11 2.37 -5.78
N VAL A 26 -0.94 2.78 -6.26
CA VAL A 26 -0.19 2.10 -7.32
C VAL A 26 1.05 1.44 -6.71
N ILE A 27 1.59 0.43 -7.40
CA ILE A 27 2.85 -0.21 -6.99
C ILE A 27 3.97 0.34 -7.86
N ASN A 28 5.04 0.82 -7.24
CA ASN A 28 6.28 1.12 -7.95
C ASN A 28 6.93 -0.20 -8.38
N GLU A 29 7.04 -0.45 -9.68
CA GLU A 29 7.59 -1.71 -10.20
C GLU A 29 9.10 -1.88 -9.97
N GLU A 30 9.83 -0.77 -9.75
CA GLU A 30 11.27 -0.78 -9.48
C GLU A 30 11.56 -1.10 -8.01
N THR A 31 10.77 -0.55 -7.08
CA THR A 31 11.02 -0.71 -5.62
C THR A 31 10.07 -1.71 -4.95
N GLY A 32 8.96 -2.06 -5.59
CA GLY A 32 7.87 -2.87 -5.03
C GLY A 32 7.02 -2.14 -3.99
N GLU A 33 7.20 -0.82 -3.83
CA GLU A 33 6.54 -0.04 -2.77
C GLU A 33 5.18 0.50 -3.22
N PRO A 34 4.17 0.49 -2.32
CA PRO A 34 2.90 1.16 -2.57
C PRO A 34 3.08 2.68 -2.55
N MET A 35 2.47 3.34 -3.52
CA MET A 35 2.49 4.79 -3.68
C MET A 35 1.08 5.33 -3.95
N TYR A 36 0.79 6.57 -3.54
CA TYR A 36 -0.44 7.28 -3.89
C TYR A 36 -0.12 8.60 -4.57
N TRP A 37 -1.01 9.05 -5.44
CA TRP A 37 -0.89 10.37 -6.08
C TRP A 37 -1.32 11.47 -5.12
N ASN A 38 -0.40 12.37 -4.78
CA ASN A 38 -0.62 13.51 -3.88
C ASN A 38 -0.79 14.84 -4.63
N GLY A 39 -1.22 14.79 -5.89
CA GLY A 39 -1.45 15.98 -6.72
C GLY A 39 -0.23 16.44 -7.52
N PRO A 40 -0.44 17.36 -8.48
CA PRO A 40 0.58 17.77 -9.46
C PRO A 40 1.81 18.46 -8.84
N LYS A 41 1.66 19.06 -7.66
CA LYS A 41 2.77 19.72 -6.94
C LYS A 41 3.71 18.72 -6.27
N TYR A 42 3.17 17.60 -5.78
CA TYR A 42 3.91 16.65 -4.94
C TYR A 42 4.16 15.30 -5.64
N GLY A 43 3.43 15.00 -6.70
CA GLY A 43 3.57 13.77 -7.46
C GLY A 43 3.10 12.54 -6.68
N TYR A 44 3.72 11.40 -6.98
CA TYR A 44 3.50 10.16 -6.22
C TYR A 44 4.34 10.16 -4.93
N THR A 45 3.72 9.74 -3.84
CA THR A 45 4.35 9.59 -2.53
C THR A 45 4.18 8.16 -2.04
N THR A 46 5.19 7.62 -1.34
CA THR A 46 5.12 6.29 -0.73
C THR A 46 4.08 6.23 0.38
N VAL A 47 3.49 5.05 0.55
CA VAL A 47 2.47 4.81 1.57
C VAL A 47 3.12 4.23 2.81
N ASP A 48 3.07 4.98 3.91
CA ASP A 48 3.72 4.56 5.16
C ASP A 48 2.95 3.46 5.90
N CYS A 49 1.63 3.40 5.75
CA CYS A 49 0.76 2.51 6.51
C CYS A 49 -0.39 2.00 5.65
N LEU A 50 -0.35 0.71 5.32
CA LEU A 50 -1.49 -0.03 4.77
C LEU A 50 -2.07 -0.94 5.84
N VAL A 51 -3.39 -1.03 5.90
CA VAL A 51 -4.10 -1.93 6.81
C VAL A 51 -4.75 -3.04 6.01
N CYS A 52 -4.43 -4.30 6.31
CA CYS A 52 -5.02 -5.44 5.62
C CYS A 52 -6.53 -5.55 5.91
N GLU A 53 -7.26 -6.22 5.02
CA GLU A 53 -8.72 -6.37 5.12
C GLU A 53 -9.16 -6.95 6.47
N LYS A 54 -8.47 -7.98 6.95
CA LYS A 54 -8.72 -8.57 8.28
C LYS A 54 -8.63 -7.57 9.44
N CYS A 55 -7.82 -6.53 9.29
CA CYS A 55 -7.65 -5.47 10.29
C CYS A 55 -8.57 -4.27 10.03
N GLN A 56 -9.17 -4.17 8.84
CA GLN A 56 -10.21 -3.19 8.51
C GLN A 56 -11.59 -3.67 8.99
N GLU A 57 -11.90 -4.97 8.90
CA GLU A 57 -13.16 -5.56 9.36
C GLU A 57 -13.35 -5.58 10.88
N LYS A 58 -12.27 -5.37 11.65
CA LYS A 58 -12.31 -5.29 13.13
C LYS A 58 -12.69 -3.90 13.65
N VAL A 59 -13.08 -2.98 12.78
CA VAL A 59 -13.46 -1.60 13.09
C VAL A 59 -14.97 -1.44 12.99
#